data_AF-A0A1V5Q612-F1
#
_entry.id   AF-A0A1V5Q612-F1
#
_cell.length_a   1.000
_cell.length_b   1.000
_cell.length_c   1.000
_cell.angle_alpha   90.00
_cell.angle_beta   90.00
_cell.angle_gamma   90.00
#
_symmetry.space_group_name_H-M   'P 1'
#
loop_
_entity.id
_entity.type
_entity.pdbx_description
1 polymer ?
#
loop_
_entity_poly.entity_id
_entity_poly.type
_entity_poly.pdbx_seq_one_letter_code
_entity_poly.pdbx_strand_id
1 'polypeptide(L)'
;MSPAAVSEQDIIGWLERAGPLRGAQLLDMAKTEALPLWRTCRQSSRLHTEIVGRRYLRLDRAVEGYARLSPSIRREFLTYTILGVHAQAAQVADAARKLQVDIERISAAKCALAESAMRECVEEMPDGRAVFEHACFIIAGDVTYGMGHDVPRPERSTGQMVRGSDLDVIVVVSDEMPATLVERLDDAILKKKHYFLVHPDLREEVDYIIKPLARVREQLLFDTFEHMVACKILDEGRFLLGSSSVFKTVKRLVAEHGVSERIAEMNASAASNREQAERALLGLPESESAGSFVDLFYTREEGDEIY
;
A
#
# COMPACT_ATOMS: atom_id res chain seq x y z
N MET A 1 24.03 -0.84 24.19
CA MET A 1 24.00 -2.32 24.26
C MET A 1 23.15 -2.78 23.11
N SER A 2 23.70 -3.52 22.13
CA SER A 2 22.85 -4.14 21.11
C SER A 2 21.87 -5.10 21.80
N PRO A 3 20.58 -5.09 21.46
CA PRO A 3 19.65 -6.09 21.97
C PRO A 3 20.19 -7.48 21.62
N ALA A 4 20.14 -8.40 22.59
CA ALA A 4 20.58 -9.78 22.37
C ALA A 4 19.79 -10.40 21.22
N ALA A 5 20.49 -11.10 20.31
CA ALA A 5 19.85 -11.85 19.24
C ALA A 5 18.92 -12.91 19.87
N VAL A 6 17.65 -12.91 19.49
CA VAL A 6 16.69 -13.90 19.96
C VAL A 6 17.02 -15.25 19.35
N SER A 7 17.11 -16.28 20.20
CA SER A 7 17.45 -17.62 19.74
C SER A 7 16.28 -18.28 19.01
N GLU A 8 16.57 -19.15 18.04
CA GLU A 8 15.56 -19.97 17.36
C GLU A 8 14.71 -20.77 18.37
N GLN A 9 15.32 -21.25 19.45
CA GLN A 9 14.65 -22.05 20.46
C GLN A 9 13.61 -21.24 21.25
N ASP A 10 13.87 -19.96 21.49
CA ASP A 10 12.90 -19.07 22.15
C ASP A 10 11.67 -18.86 21.26
N ILE A 11 11.89 -18.60 19.96
CA ILE A 11 10.82 -18.40 18.97
C ILE A 11 9.94 -19.64 18.90
N ILE A 12 10.55 -20.83 18.80
CA ILE A 12 9.84 -22.10 18.78
C ILE A 12 9.03 -22.29 20.06
N GLY A 13 9.64 -22.03 21.23
CA GLY A 13 8.94 -22.12 22.50
C GLY A 13 7.74 -21.17 22.60
N TRP A 14 7.82 -19.96 22.05
CA TRP A 14 6.68 -19.04 21.98
C TRP A 14 5.58 -19.57 21.08
N LEU A 15 5.91 -20.05 19.89
CA LEU A 15 4.94 -20.60 18.93
C LEU A 15 4.27 -21.87 19.47
N GLU A 16 5.01 -22.77 20.12
CA GLU A 16 4.45 -23.97 20.75
C GLU A 16 3.44 -23.64 21.85
N ARG A 17 3.67 -22.56 22.62
CA ARG A 17 2.78 -22.12 23.71
C ARG A 17 1.60 -21.28 23.24
N ALA A 18 1.82 -20.36 22.31
CA ALA A 18 0.83 -19.37 21.88
C ALA A 18 0.05 -19.78 20.62
N GLY A 19 0.54 -20.79 19.89
CA GLY A 19 0.08 -21.10 18.54
C GLY A 19 0.75 -20.22 17.48
N PRO A 20 0.24 -20.23 16.24
CA PRO A 20 0.75 -19.39 15.16
C PRO A 20 0.66 -17.89 15.48
N LEU A 21 1.71 -17.14 15.15
CA LEU A 21 1.82 -15.70 15.42
C LEU A 21 2.22 -14.94 14.15
N ARG A 22 1.79 -13.68 14.07
CA ARG A 22 2.32 -12.71 13.09
C ARG A 22 3.73 -12.27 13.47
N GLY A 23 4.52 -11.83 12.48
CA GLY A 23 5.85 -11.27 12.73
C GLY A 23 5.83 -10.10 13.72
N ALA A 24 4.82 -9.22 13.67
CA ALA A 24 4.67 -8.14 14.66
C ALA A 24 4.46 -8.65 16.09
N GLN A 25 3.67 -9.71 16.27
CA GLN A 25 3.42 -10.30 17.58
C GLN A 25 4.69 -10.97 18.13
N LEU A 26 5.47 -11.64 17.27
CA LEU A 26 6.77 -12.17 17.65
C LEU A 26 7.76 -11.05 17.98
N LEU A 27 7.76 -9.94 17.25
CA LEU A 27 8.60 -8.78 17.54
C LEU A 27 8.31 -8.20 18.93
N ASP A 28 7.03 -8.05 19.27
CA ASP A 28 6.57 -7.53 20.56
C ASP A 28 7.00 -8.42 21.73
N MET A 29 7.00 -9.75 21.53
CA MET A 29 7.47 -10.74 22.50
C MET A 29 8.99 -10.77 22.60
N ALA A 30 9.67 -10.68 21.46
CA ALA A 30 11.12 -10.75 21.33
C ALA A 30 11.85 -9.54 21.92
N LYS A 31 11.20 -8.37 21.94
CA LYS A 31 11.80 -7.10 22.38
C LYS A 31 13.15 -6.82 21.68
N THR A 32 13.22 -7.16 20.40
CA THR A 32 14.41 -7.05 19.55
C THR A 32 14.09 -6.27 18.27
N GLU A 33 15.07 -6.13 17.38
CA GLU A 33 14.89 -5.51 16.07
C GLU A 33 14.27 -6.48 15.05
N ALA A 34 13.53 -5.94 14.08
CA ALA A 34 12.82 -6.75 13.10
C ALA A 34 13.76 -7.58 12.21
N LEU A 35 14.93 -7.03 11.83
CA LEU A 35 15.86 -7.72 10.92
C LEU A 35 16.48 -9.00 11.52
N PRO A 36 17.08 -8.98 12.73
CA PRO A 36 17.55 -10.22 13.37
C PRO A 36 16.44 -11.26 13.54
N LEU A 37 15.26 -10.85 13.98
CA LEU A 37 14.12 -11.77 14.15
C LEU A 37 13.70 -12.40 12.81
N TRP A 38 13.56 -11.60 11.76
CA TRP A 38 13.26 -12.07 10.42
C TRP A 38 14.30 -13.06 9.91
N ARG A 39 15.60 -12.79 10.11
CA ARG A 39 16.70 -13.69 9.72
C ARG A 39 16.57 -15.05 10.41
N THR A 40 16.44 -15.06 11.74
CA THR A 40 16.29 -16.30 12.51
C THR A 40 15.08 -17.10 12.04
N CYS A 41 13.94 -16.44 11.80
CA CYS A 41 12.74 -17.11 11.30
C CYS A 41 12.93 -17.69 9.89
N ARG A 42 13.53 -16.94 8.96
CA ARG A 42 13.72 -17.37 7.57
C ARG A 42 14.77 -18.45 7.39
N GLN A 43 15.76 -18.52 8.27
CA GLN A 43 16.80 -19.56 8.25
C GLN A 43 16.38 -20.84 8.99
N SER A 44 15.35 -20.79 9.84
CA SER A 44 14.88 -21.96 10.58
C SER A 44 14.21 -22.98 9.66
N SER A 45 14.72 -24.21 9.70
CA SER A 45 14.08 -25.36 9.04
C SER A 45 12.92 -25.95 9.85
N ARG A 46 12.68 -25.48 11.08
CA ARG A 46 11.67 -26.00 12.02
C ARG A 46 10.37 -25.21 11.98
N LEU A 47 10.39 -24.02 11.38
CA LEU A 47 9.23 -23.15 11.24
C LEU A 47 8.49 -23.41 9.93
N HIS A 48 7.17 -23.35 9.99
CA HIS A 48 6.26 -23.21 8.86
C HIS A 48 5.83 -21.75 8.74
N THR A 49 5.85 -21.21 7.53
CA THR A 49 5.55 -19.79 7.28
C THR A 49 4.56 -19.67 6.13
N GLU A 50 3.52 -18.85 6.30
CA GLU A 50 2.58 -18.48 5.25
C GLU A 50 2.57 -16.96 5.09
N ILE A 51 2.70 -16.49 3.85
CA ILE A 51 2.59 -15.07 3.50
C ILE A 51 1.19 -14.82 2.92
N VAL A 52 0.51 -13.82 3.44
CA VAL A 52 -0.86 -13.43 3.08
C VAL A 52 -0.84 -12.21 2.17
N GLY A 53 -1.77 -12.16 1.20
CA GLY A 53 -1.85 -11.06 0.25
C GLY A 53 -0.87 -11.18 -0.92
N ARG A 54 -0.54 -10.04 -1.53
CA ARG A 54 0.28 -9.98 -2.74
C ARG A 54 1.32 -8.87 -2.67
N ARG A 55 2.43 -9.08 -3.38
CA ARG A 55 3.40 -8.04 -3.67
C ARG A 55 2.96 -7.25 -4.91
N TYR A 56 3.17 -5.95 -4.92
CA TYR A 56 2.86 -5.07 -6.04
C TYR A 56 3.96 -4.02 -6.22
N LEU A 57 4.10 -3.51 -7.44
CA LEU A 57 5.08 -2.47 -7.75
C LEU A 57 4.81 -1.22 -6.91
N ARG A 58 5.88 -0.57 -6.46
CA ARG A 58 5.88 0.78 -5.92
C ARG A 58 7.04 1.55 -6.55
N LEU A 59 6.77 2.79 -6.94
CA LEU A 59 7.79 3.63 -7.54
C LEU A 59 8.47 4.48 -6.46
N ASP A 60 9.79 4.49 -6.47
CA ASP A 60 10.60 5.12 -5.43
C ASP A 60 11.82 5.79 -6.03
N ARG A 61 11.97 7.11 -5.84
CA ARG A 61 13.10 7.88 -6.38
C ARG A 61 14.45 7.45 -5.82
N ALA A 62 14.46 6.86 -4.63
CA ALA A 62 15.69 6.44 -3.96
C ALA A 62 16.19 5.07 -4.45
N VAL A 63 15.38 4.33 -5.22
CA VAL A 63 15.74 3.00 -5.73
C VAL A 63 16.22 3.12 -7.18
N GLU A 64 17.32 2.45 -7.49
CA GLU A 64 17.83 2.33 -8.86
C GLU A 64 16.76 1.70 -9.77
N GLY A 65 16.51 2.32 -10.93
CA GLY A 65 15.42 1.91 -11.82
C GLY A 65 14.02 2.29 -11.33
N TYR A 66 13.92 3.06 -10.24
CA TYR A 66 12.70 3.60 -9.65
C TYR A 66 11.68 2.56 -9.16
N ALA A 67 12.01 1.28 -9.12
CA ALA A 67 11.05 0.20 -8.94
C ALA A 67 11.41 -0.69 -7.74
N ARG A 68 10.47 -0.83 -6.80
CA ARG A 68 10.54 -1.80 -5.70
C ARG A 68 9.20 -2.53 -5.53
N LEU A 69 9.22 -3.65 -4.82
CA LEU A 69 7.98 -4.32 -4.40
C LEU A 69 7.53 -3.81 -3.04
N SER A 70 6.24 -3.52 -2.94
CA SER A 70 5.49 -3.32 -1.70
C SER A 70 4.64 -4.56 -1.40
N PRO A 71 4.39 -4.91 -0.12
CA PRO A 71 5.05 -4.36 1.07
C PRO A 71 6.57 -4.63 1.04
N SER A 72 7.40 -3.87 1.78
CA SER A 72 8.82 -4.22 1.89
C SER A 72 9.00 -5.59 2.57
N ILE A 73 10.24 -6.06 2.68
CA ILE A 73 10.57 -7.28 3.42
C ILE A 73 10.11 -7.17 4.89
N ARG A 74 10.28 -6.00 5.51
CA ARG A 74 9.89 -5.77 6.90
C ARG A 74 8.37 -5.73 7.05
N ARG A 75 7.67 -4.94 6.25
CA ARG A 75 6.20 -4.83 6.35
C ARG A 75 5.52 -6.15 6.01
N GLU A 76 6.04 -6.90 5.04
CA GLU A 76 5.58 -8.26 4.74
C GLU A 76 5.73 -9.18 5.96
N PHE A 77 6.91 -9.17 6.59
CA PHE A 77 7.17 -9.99 7.77
C PHE A 77 6.26 -9.64 8.93
N LEU A 78 6.14 -8.35 9.26
CA LEU A 78 5.42 -7.90 10.45
C LEU A 78 3.90 -8.02 10.30
N THR A 79 3.37 -7.65 9.14
CA THR A 79 1.92 -7.49 8.93
C THR A 79 1.29 -8.69 8.24
N TYR A 80 2.00 -9.29 7.27
CA TYR A 80 1.42 -10.23 6.31
C TYR A 80 1.97 -11.66 6.43
N THR A 81 2.85 -11.93 7.39
CA THR A 81 3.44 -13.26 7.57
C THR A 81 2.93 -13.91 8.85
N ILE A 82 2.40 -15.13 8.73
CA ILE A 82 2.08 -16.01 9.86
C ILE A 82 3.18 -17.05 10.00
N LEU A 83 3.67 -17.22 11.24
CA LEU A 83 4.68 -18.19 11.59
C LEU A 83 4.13 -19.20 12.59
N GLY A 84 4.52 -20.46 12.46
CA GLY A 84 4.26 -21.55 13.41
C GLY A 84 5.36 -22.60 13.33
N VAL A 85 5.34 -23.60 14.20
CA VAL A 85 6.19 -24.79 14.00
C VAL A 85 5.54 -25.72 12.96
N HIS A 86 6.30 -26.64 12.33
CA HIS A 86 5.74 -27.57 11.33
C HIS A 86 4.52 -28.37 11.82
N ALA A 87 4.49 -28.75 13.09
CA ALA A 87 3.35 -29.44 13.69
C ALA A 87 2.06 -28.60 13.69
N GLN A 88 2.18 -27.28 13.51
CA GLN A 88 1.08 -26.32 13.48
C GLN A 88 0.68 -25.91 12.05
N ALA A 89 1.19 -26.53 10.99
CA ALA A 89 0.94 -26.11 9.61
C ALA A 89 -0.55 -25.87 9.29
N ALA A 90 -1.46 -26.73 9.76
CA ALA A 90 -2.90 -26.54 9.59
C ALA A 90 -3.45 -25.29 10.31
N GLN A 91 -2.92 -24.99 11.50
CA GLN A 91 -3.28 -23.79 12.27
C GLN A 91 -2.72 -22.53 11.62
N VAL A 92 -1.49 -22.58 11.08
CA VAL A 92 -0.90 -21.48 10.31
C VAL A 92 -1.76 -21.18 9.09
N ALA A 93 -2.17 -22.20 8.33
CA ALA A 93 -3.05 -22.02 7.18
C ALA A 93 -4.42 -21.43 7.56
N ASP A 94 -4.96 -21.80 8.73
CA ASP A 94 -6.22 -21.22 9.22
C ASP A 94 -6.09 -19.75 9.64
N ALA A 95 -5.01 -19.42 10.35
CA ALA A 95 -4.69 -18.05 10.71
C ALA A 95 -4.42 -17.18 9.47
N ALA A 96 -3.75 -17.72 8.46
CA ALA A 96 -3.51 -17.05 7.18
C ALA A 96 -4.82 -16.74 6.44
N ARG A 97 -5.76 -17.69 6.38
CA ARG A 97 -7.10 -17.47 5.79
C ARG A 97 -7.89 -16.40 6.54
N LYS A 98 -7.86 -16.43 7.88
CA LYS A 98 -8.53 -15.40 8.71
C LYS A 98 -7.95 -14.02 8.43
N LEU A 99 -6.62 -13.90 8.38
CA LEU A 99 -5.94 -12.65 8.05
C LEU A 99 -6.33 -12.16 6.65
N GLN A 100 -6.38 -13.04 5.64
CA GLN A 100 -6.80 -12.68 4.28
C GLN A 100 -8.22 -12.09 4.26
N VAL A 101 -9.17 -12.76 4.93
CA VAL A 101 -10.56 -12.29 5.04
C VAL A 101 -10.64 -10.93 5.74
N ASP A 102 -9.85 -10.72 6.79
CA ASP A 102 -9.83 -9.44 7.51
C ASP A 102 -9.27 -8.29 6.65
N ILE A 103 -8.16 -8.52 5.93
CA ILE A 103 -7.56 -7.51 5.05
C ILE A 103 -8.53 -7.16 3.90
N GLU A 104 -9.19 -8.15 3.31
CA GLU A 104 -10.21 -7.93 2.28
C GLU A 104 -11.39 -7.13 2.80
N ARG A 105 -11.87 -7.46 4.01
CA ARG A 105 -12.95 -6.72 4.69
C ARG A 105 -12.56 -5.27 4.95
N ILE A 106 -11.34 -5.02 5.45
CA ILE A 106 -10.83 -3.66 5.69
C ILE A 106 -10.73 -2.89 4.36
N SER A 107 -10.17 -3.50 3.32
CA SER A 107 -10.04 -2.90 2.00
C SER A 107 -11.40 -2.55 1.39
N ALA A 108 -12.40 -3.43 1.54
CA ALA A 108 -13.77 -3.19 1.08
C ALA A 108 -14.44 -2.06 1.86
N ALA A 109 -14.29 -2.02 3.18
CA ALA A 109 -14.82 -0.94 4.02
C ALA A 109 -14.19 0.42 3.67
N LYS A 110 -12.88 0.46 3.45
CA LYS A 110 -12.15 1.66 3.00
C LYS A 110 -12.60 2.13 1.61
N CYS A 111 -12.77 1.20 0.65
CA CYS A 111 -13.34 1.53 -0.66
C CYS A 111 -14.74 2.13 -0.55
N ALA A 112 -15.62 1.50 0.23
CA ALA A 112 -17.00 1.97 0.43
C ALA A 112 -17.06 3.35 1.10
N LEU A 113 -16.17 3.58 2.07
CA LEU A 113 -16.03 4.86 2.73
C LEU A 113 -15.58 5.96 1.76
N ALA A 114 -14.56 5.69 0.93
CA ALA A 114 -14.12 6.63 -0.10
C ALA A 114 -15.24 6.93 -1.12
N GLU A 115 -15.97 5.91 -1.58
CA GLU A 115 -17.09 6.10 -2.50
C GLU A 115 -18.18 6.98 -1.88
N SER A 116 -18.60 6.67 -0.64
CA SER A 116 -19.63 7.43 0.07
C SER A 116 -19.21 8.89 0.29
N ALA A 117 -17.95 9.12 0.67
CA ALA A 117 -17.42 10.45 0.93
C ALA A 117 -17.43 11.31 -0.34
N MET A 118 -16.93 10.76 -1.45
CA MET A 118 -16.88 11.47 -2.72
C MET A 118 -18.27 11.67 -3.32
N ARG A 119 -19.18 10.71 -3.13
CA ARG A 119 -20.57 10.83 -3.54
C ARG A 119 -21.27 11.99 -2.81
N GLU A 120 -21.14 12.06 -1.48
CA GLU A 120 -21.69 13.19 -0.70
C GLU A 120 -21.12 14.53 -1.17
N CYS A 121 -19.80 14.62 -1.40
CA CYS A 121 -19.18 15.84 -1.91
C CYS A 121 -19.85 16.33 -3.19
N VAL A 122 -20.20 15.43 -4.11
CA VAL A 122 -20.80 15.77 -5.39
C VAL A 122 -22.31 16.04 -5.26
N GLU A 123 -23.04 15.25 -4.48
CA GLU A 123 -24.50 15.38 -4.32
C GLU A 123 -24.90 16.67 -3.58
N GLU A 124 -24.05 17.17 -2.70
CA GLU A 124 -24.25 18.46 -2.01
C GLU A 124 -24.03 19.68 -2.93
N MET A 125 -23.41 19.49 -4.11
CA MET A 125 -23.17 20.57 -5.06
C MET A 125 -24.43 20.85 -5.90
N PRO A 126 -24.82 22.12 -6.11
CA PRO A 126 -25.91 22.50 -7.02
C PRO A 126 -25.80 21.90 -8.43
N ASP A 127 -24.57 21.71 -8.91
CA ASP A 127 -24.24 21.20 -10.24
C ASP A 127 -23.69 19.77 -10.20
N GLY A 128 -23.99 19.01 -9.15
CA GLY A 128 -23.46 17.66 -8.93
C GLY A 128 -23.71 16.69 -10.08
N ARG A 129 -24.84 16.83 -10.77
CA ARG A 129 -25.13 16.04 -11.98
C ARG A 129 -24.10 16.26 -13.09
N ALA A 130 -23.71 17.51 -13.35
CA ALA A 130 -22.70 17.83 -14.35
C ALA A 130 -21.33 17.25 -13.95
N VAL A 131 -21.03 17.23 -12.65
CA VAL A 131 -19.83 16.55 -12.14
C VAL A 131 -19.87 15.05 -12.43
N PHE A 132 -20.98 14.35 -12.14
CA PHE A 132 -21.08 12.91 -12.44
C PHE A 132 -21.02 12.59 -13.94
N GLU A 133 -21.45 13.50 -14.80
CA GLU A 133 -21.39 13.33 -16.26
C GLU A 133 -19.96 13.55 -16.81
N HIS A 134 -19.21 14.49 -16.24
CA HIS A 134 -17.90 14.93 -16.76
C HIS A 134 -16.68 14.49 -15.93
N ALA A 135 -16.83 14.02 -14.70
CA ALA A 135 -15.75 13.60 -13.82
C ALA A 135 -15.83 12.11 -13.49
N CYS A 136 -14.69 11.44 -13.50
CA CYS A 136 -14.52 10.06 -13.06
C CYS A 136 -13.62 10.02 -11.84
N PHE A 137 -14.07 9.35 -10.79
CA PHE A 137 -13.30 9.11 -9.58
C PHE A 137 -12.72 7.70 -9.63
N ILE A 138 -11.42 7.59 -9.36
CA ILE A 138 -10.65 6.36 -9.43
C ILE A 138 -9.99 6.18 -8.07
N ILE A 139 -10.13 5.00 -7.47
CA ILE A 139 -9.42 4.65 -6.24
C ILE A 139 -8.12 3.91 -6.58
N ALA A 140 -7.04 4.22 -5.87
CA ALA A 140 -5.71 3.66 -6.05
C ALA A 140 -5.11 3.16 -4.72
N GLY A 141 -3.84 2.75 -4.74
CA GLY A 141 -3.13 2.34 -3.52
C GLY A 141 -3.51 0.94 -3.02
N ASP A 142 -3.21 0.66 -1.75
CA ASP A 142 -3.32 -0.66 -1.12
C ASP A 142 -4.70 -1.30 -1.24
N VAL A 143 -5.75 -0.48 -1.17
CA VAL A 143 -7.15 -0.94 -1.25
C VAL A 143 -7.48 -1.55 -2.61
N THR A 144 -6.81 -1.14 -3.70
CA THR A 144 -6.98 -1.77 -5.02
C THR A 144 -6.43 -3.18 -5.08
N TYR A 145 -5.41 -3.46 -4.27
CA TYR A 145 -4.75 -4.76 -4.18
C TYR A 145 -5.38 -5.68 -3.12
N GLY A 146 -6.39 -5.21 -2.38
CA GLY A 146 -6.91 -5.92 -1.22
C GLY A 146 -5.87 -6.04 -0.12
N MET A 147 -5.08 -4.98 0.08
CA MET A 147 -3.95 -4.90 1.02
C MET A 147 -4.14 -3.77 2.05
N GLY A 148 -5.36 -3.24 2.20
CA GLY A 148 -5.66 -2.22 3.20
C GLY A 148 -5.55 -2.75 4.62
N HIS A 149 -5.00 -1.96 5.54
CA HIS A 149 -4.95 -2.27 6.97
C HIS A 149 -5.44 -1.09 7.81
N ASP A 150 -5.66 -1.35 9.10
CA ASP A 150 -6.14 -0.41 10.11
C ASP A 150 -5.10 -0.10 11.20
N VAL A 151 -3.87 -0.63 11.05
CA VAL A 151 -2.75 -0.38 11.99
C VAL A 151 -2.57 1.13 12.20
N PRO A 152 -2.79 1.65 13.42
CA PRO A 152 -2.69 3.09 13.66
C PRO A 152 -1.28 3.62 13.43
N ARG A 153 -1.18 4.78 12.78
CA ARG A 153 0.10 5.49 12.54
C ARG A 153 -0.10 7.00 12.64
N PRO A 154 0.93 7.79 12.98
CA PRO A 154 0.87 9.24 12.96
C PRO A 154 0.78 9.77 11.52
N GLU A 155 -0.06 10.79 11.32
CA GLU A 155 -0.11 11.56 10.07
C GLU A 155 0.91 12.72 10.12
N ARG A 156 1.57 12.99 8.99
CA ARG A 156 2.78 13.83 8.93
C ARG A 156 2.53 15.31 9.26
N SER A 157 1.40 15.86 8.83
CA SER A 157 1.12 17.29 8.98
C SER A 157 0.51 17.67 10.33
N THR A 158 -0.22 16.75 10.94
CA THR A 158 -0.96 16.96 12.19
C THR A 158 -0.38 16.22 13.40
N GLY A 159 0.42 15.18 13.17
CA GLY A 159 0.91 14.27 14.20
C GLY A 159 -0.20 13.42 14.84
N GLN A 160 -1.43 13.45 14.31
CA GLN A 160 -2.55 12.69 14.84
C GLN A 160 -2.50 11.24 14.37
N MET A 161 -2.97 10.32 15.23
CA MET A 161 -3.06 8.90 14.88
C MET A 161 -4.21 8.66 13.91
N VAL A 162 -3.89 8.26 12.69
CA VAL A 162 -4.83 7.83 11.65
C VAL A 162 -4.91 6.31 11.56
N ARG A 163 -6.02 5.80 11.00
CA ARG A 163 -6.32 4.37 10.89
C ARG A 163 -5.72 3.76 9.62
N GLY A 164 -4.47 3.34 9.68
CA GLY A 164 -3.85 2.47 8.66
C GLY A 164 -3.71 3.10 7.28
N SER A 165 -4.06 2.36 6.22
CA SER A 165 -3.78 2.74 4.82
C SER A 165 -4.58 3.96 4.35
N ASP A 166 -3.96 4.77 3.49
CA ASP A 166 -4.59 5.98 2.93
C ASP A 166 -5.68 5.65 1.91
N LEU A 167 -6.58 6.61 1.70
CA LEU A 167 -7.57 6.59 0.63
C LEU A 167 -7.09 7.48 -0.52
N ASP A 168 -6.42 6.88 -1.50
CA ASP A 168 -5.97 7.57 -2.71
C ASP A 168 -7.09 7.70 -3.74
N VAL A 169 -7.59 8.92 -3.97
CA VAL A 169 -8.65 9.23 -4.93
C VAL A 169 -8.16 10.13 -6.06
N ILE A 170 -8.21 9.63 -7.28
CA ILE A 170 -7.84 10.37 -8.48
C ILE A 170 -9.11 10.75 -9.22
N VAL A 171 -9.33 12.04 -9.38
CA VAL A 171 -10.45 12.57 -10.16
C VAL A 171 -9.93 12.98 -11.53
N VAL A 172 -10.39 12.29 -12.57
CA VAL A 172 -10.14 12.66 -13.96
C VAL A 172 -11.36 13.36 -14.52
N VAL A 173 -11.20 14.60 -14.96
CA VAL A 173 -12.28 15.41 -15.55
C VAL A 173 -12.15 15.45 -17.06
N SER A 174 -13.29 15.51 -17.75
CA SER A 174 -13.33 15.75 -19.19
C SER A 174 -12.81 17.15 -19.50
N ASP A 175 -12.23 17.32 -20.69
CA ASP A 175 -11.62 18.61 -21.09
C ASP A 175 -12.70 19.69 -21.31
N GLU A 176 -13.96 19.29 -21.44
CA GLU A 176 -15.13 20.17 -21.60
C GLU A 176 -15.69 20.67 -20.25
N MET A 177 -15.22 20.12 -19.12
CA MET A 177 -15.71 20.52 -17.80
C MET A 177 -15.28 21.96 -17.49
N PRO A 178 -16.21 22.87 -17.14
CA PRO A 178 -15.86 24.25 -16.81
C PRO A 178 -14.90 24.33 -15.62
N ALA A 179 -13.87 25.18 -15.72
CA ALA A 179 -12.88 25.36 -14.66
C ALA A 179 -13.51 25.75 -13.31
N THR A 180 -14.55 26.58 -13.34
CA THR A 180 -15.30 26.97 -12.13
C THR A 180 -15.99 25.79 -11.44
N LEU A 181 -16.37 24.75 -12.17
CA LEU A 181 -16.95 23.54 -11.60
C LEU A 181 -15.86 22.63 -11.02
N VAL A 182 -14.68 22.60 -11.65
CA VAL A 182 -13.49 21.90 -11.12
C VAL A 182 -13.04 22.51 -9.80
N GLU A 183 -12.96 23.85 -9.71
CA GLU A 183 -12.61 24.57 -8.48
C GLU A 183 -13.60 24.27 -7.34
N ARG A 184 -14.90 24.28 -7.63
CA ARG A 184 -15.92 23.96 -6.62
C ARG A 184 -15.87 22.51 -6.16
N LEU A 185 -15.51 21.58 -7.05
CA LEU A 185 -15.30 20.19 -6.69
C LEU A 185 -14.06 20.05 -5.80
N ASP A 186 -12.96 20.73 -6.13
CA ASP A 186 -11.74 20.76 -5.33
C ASP A 186 -12.03 21.25 -3.90
N ASP A 187 -12.73 22.39 -3.76
CA ASP A 187 -13.14 22.92 -2.46
C ASP A 187 -14.01 21.93 -1.65
N ALA A 188 -14.91 21.20 -2.31
CA ALA A 188 -15.78 20.24 -1.66
C ALA A 188 -15.00 19.02 -1.16
N ILE A 189 -14.07 18.49 -1.96
CA ILE A 189 -13.23 17.36 -1.57
C ILE A 189 -12.24 17.78 -0.48
N LEU A 190 -11.64 18.98 -0.57
CA LEU A 190 -10.73 19.49 0.44
C LEU A 190 -11.38 19.60 1.82
N LYS A 191 -12.63 20.10 1.89
CA LYS A 191 -13.40 20.15 3.14
C LYS A 191 -13.66 18.76 3.71
N LYS A 192 -14.00 17.79 2.85
CA LYS A 192 -14.25 16.40 3.26
C LYS A 192 -12.95 15.72 3.73
N LYS A 193 -11.83 15.92 3.04
CA LYS A 193 -10.49 15.48 3.47
C LYS A 193 -10.19 15.97 4.88
N HIS A 194 -10.36 17.27 5.13
CA HIS A 194 -10.13 17.83 6.46
C HIS A 194 -11.07 17.22 7.52
N TYR A 195 -12.35 17.05 7.20
CA TYR A 195 -13.31 16.40 8.10
C TYR A 195 -12.88 14.97 8.48
N PHE A 196 -12.43 14.17 7.51
CA PHE A 196 -12.01 12.77 7.72
C PHE A 196 -10.78 12.67 8.62
N LEU A 197 -9.84 13.60 8.43
CA LEU A 197 -8.60 13.64 9.20
C LEU A 197 -8.86 14.00 10.68
N VAL A 198 -9.69 15.02 10.93
CA VAL A 198 -9.86 15.59 12.28
C VAL A 198 -11.02 15.00 13.08
N HIS A 199 -11.99 14.33 12.42
CA HIS A 199 -13.15 13.81 13.12
C HIS A 199 -12.76 12.62 14.02
N PRO A 200 -13.05 12.66 15.34
CA PRO A 200 -12.55 11.67 16.30
C PRO A 200 -12.87 10.21 15.97
N ASP A 201 -14.03 9.98 15.34
CA ASP A 201 -14.53 8.63 15.00
C ASP A 201 -14.02 8.09 13.66
N LEU A 202 -13.54 8.97 12.77
CA LEU A 202 -13.02 8.60 11.45
C LEU A 202 -11.51 8.40 11.55
N ARG A 203 -10.76 9.51 11.66
CA ARG A 203 -9.28 9.54 11.64
C ARG A 203 -8.73 8.79 10.42
N GLU A 204 -9.27 9.11 9.26
CA GLU A 204 -8.88 8.52 7.99
C GLU A 204 -8.14 9.57 7.17
N GLU A 205 -7.04 9.17 6.53
CA GLU A 205 -6.29 10.03 5.63
C GLU A 205 -6.82 9.83 4.20
N VAL A 206 -7.27 10.92 3.58
CA VAL A 206 -7.73 10.93 2.19
C VAL A 206 -6.77 11.78 1.38
N ASP A 207 -6.08 11.16 0.43
CA ASP A 207 -5.27 11.86 -0.54
C ASP A 207 -5.97 11.91 -1.87
N TYR A 208 -5.97 13.09 -2.50
CA TYR A 208 -6.67 13.27 -3.75
C TYR A 208 -5.93 14.19 -4.71
N ILE A 209 -6.22 13.98 -6.00
CA ILE A 209 -5.78 14.86 -7.07
C ILE A 209 -6.89 14.97 -8.12
N ILE A 210 -7.10 16.18 -8.62
CA ILE A 210 -8.00 16.45 -9.75
C ILE A 210 -7.16 16.82 -10.96
N LYS A 211 -7.39 16.15 -12.09
CA LYS A 211 -6.66 16.42 -13.35
C LYS A 211 -7.53 16.27 -14.59
N PRO A 212 -7.35 17.12 -15.62
CA PRO A 212 -8.06 16.98 -16.89
C PRO A 212 -7.51 15.82 -17.73
N LEU A 213 -8.31 15.31 -18.67
CA LEU A 213 -7.89 14.32 -19.66
C LEU A 213 -6.68 14.79 -20.48
N ALA A 214 -6.55 16.09 -20.76
CA ALA A 214 -5.37 16.67 -21.39
C ALA A 214 -4.08 16.35 -20.62
N ARG A 215 -4.11 16.47 -19.28
CA ARG A 215 -2.97 16.13 -18.43
C ARG A 215 -2.71 14.64 -18.39
N VAL A 216 -3.76 13.80 -18.46
CA VAL A 216 -3.59 12.35 -18.59
C VAL A 216 -2.81 12.02 -19.86
N ARG A 217 -3.18 12.59 -21.02
CA ARG A 217 -2.49 12.34 -22.29
C ARG A 217 -1.00 12.72 -22.24
N GLU A 218 -0.67 13.83 -21.58
CA GLU A 218 0.72 14.23 -21.36
C GLU A 218 1.48 13.24 -20.47
N GLN A 219 0.86 12.79 -19.37
CA GLN A 219 1.49 11.86 -18.42
C GLN A 219 1.78 10.48 -19.05
N LEU A 220 1.01 10.08 -20.07
CA LEU A 220 1.20 8.81 -20.77
C LEU A 220 2.50 8.73 -21.59
N LEU A 221 3.26 9.82 -21.70
CA LEU A 221 4.61 9.79 -22.25
C LEU A 221 5.56 8.92 -21.42
N PHE A 222 5.30 8.76 -20.11
CA PHE A 222 6.07 7.91 -19.19
C PHE A 222 7.58 8.28 -19.14
N ASP A 223 7.90 9.56 -19.33
CA ASP A 223 9.27 10.08 -19.52
C ASP A 223 9.87 10.71 -18.25
N THR A 224 9.04 11.09 -17.28
CA THR A 224 9.44 11.59 -15.96
C THR A 224 8.95 10.67 -14.85
N PHE A 225 9.58 10.73 -13.67
CA PHE A 225 9.14 9.93 -12.52
C PHE A 225 7.67 10.20 -12.15
N GLU A 226 7.25 11.46 -12.17
CA GLU A 226 5.87 11.87 -11.93
C GLU A 226 4.90 11.29 -12.96
N HIS A 227 5.32 11.21 -14.23
CA HIS A 227 4.55 10.59 -15.30
C HIS A 227 4.44 9.07 -15.09
N MET A 228 5.52 8.41 -14.66
CA MET A 228 5.51 6.99 -14.31
C MET A 228 4.55 6.70 -13.15
N VAL A 229 4.59 7.50 -12.08
CA VAL A 229 3.66 7.39 -10.94
C VAL A 229 2.21 7.57 -11.38
N ALA A 230 1.94 8.62 -12.16
CA ALA A 230 0.59 8.86 -12.67
C ALA A 230 0.11 7.71 -13.56
N CYS A 231 0.96 7.19 -14.45
CA CYS A 231 0.64 6.07 -15.33
C CYS A 231 0.32 4.80 -14.53
N LYS A 232 1.16 4.47 -13.53
CA LYS A 232 0.93 3.33 -12.65
C LYS A 232 -0.42 3.42 -11.95
N ILE A 233 -0.71 4.57 -11.35
CA ILE A 233 -1.99 4.82 -10.66
C ILE A 233 -3.18 4.67 -11.61
N LEU A 234 -3.07 5.16 -12.85
CA LEU A 234 -4.15 5.04 -13.84
C LEU A 234 -4.31 3.61 -14.37
N ASP A 235 -3.22 2.84 -14.47
CA ASP A 235 -3.22 1.44 -14.89
C ASP A 235 -3.86 0.53 -13.83
N GLU A 236 -3.44 0.65 -12.57
CA GLU A 236 -3.93 -0.19 -11.46
C GLU A 236 -5.27 0.30 -10.86
N GLY A 237 -5.55 1.59 -11.00
CA GLY A 237 -6.69 2.24 -10.35
C GLY A 237 -8.03 1.65 -10.76
N ARG A 238 -8.95 1.58 -9.80
CA ARG A 238 -10.30 1.03 -9.98
C ARG A 238 -11.33 2.15 -10.05
N PHE A 239 -12.33 1.98 -10.90
CA PHE A 239 -13.47 2.90 -10.95
C PHE A 239 -14.16 2.95 -9.58
N LEU A 240 -14.38 4.15 -9.07
CA LEU A 240 -15.07 4.39 -7.81
C LEU A 240 -16.47 4.96 -8.06
N LEU A 241 -16.58 6.09 -8.76
CA LEU A 241 -17.87 6.71 -9.13
C LEU A 241 -17.76 7.70 -10.30
N GLY A 242 -18.89 8.23 -10.74
CA GLY A 242 -19.00 9.26 -11.77
C GLY A 242 -19.03 8.71 -13.20
N SER A 243 -18.35 9.37 -14.12
CA SER A 243 -18.47 9.15 -15.55
C SER A 243 -17.74 7.89 -16.02
N SER A 244 -18.50 6.83 -16.30
CA SER A 244 -17.93 5.60 -16.86
C SER A 244 -17.32 5.78 -18.26
N SER A 245 -17.76 6.79 -19.03
CA SER A 245 -17.19 7.08 -20.36
C SER A 245 -15.79 7.67 -20.24
N VAL A 246 -15.57 8.58 -19.29
CA VAL A 246 -14.24 9.13 -18.96
C VAL A 246 -13.33 8.01 -18.46
N PHE A 247 -13.80 7.15 -17.55
CA PHE A 247 -13.01 6.00 -17.07
C PHE A 247 -12.54 5.08 -18.19
N LYS A 248 -13.47 4.68 -19.08
CA LYS A 248 -13.15 3.83 -20.24
C LYS A 248 -12.16 4.50 -21.18
N THR A 249 -12.25 5.83 -21.34
CA THR A 249 -11.29 6.60 -22.13
C THR A 249 -9.91 6.59 -21.50
N VAL A 250 -9.80 6.79 -20.18
CA VAL A 250 -8.53 6.68 -19.45
C VAL A 250 -7.91 5.29 -19.65
N LYS A 251 -8.66 4.22 -19.39
CA LYS A 251 -8.16 2.84 -19.53
C LYS A 251 -7.74 2.51 -20.97
N ARG A 252 -8.48 2.99 -21.97
CA ARG A 252 -8.09 2.85 -23.38
C ARG A 252 -6.79 3.57 -23.68
N LEU A 253 -6.64 4.83 -23.24
CA LEU A 253 -5.42 5.60 -23.46
C LEU A 253 -4.19 4.95 -22.81
N VAL A 254 -4.33 4.44 -21.58
CA VAL A 254 -3.27 3.67 -20.89
C VAL A 254 -2.83 2.47 -21.73
N ALA A 255 -3.79 1.68 -22.24
CA ALA A 255 -3.50 0.52 -23.07
C ALA A 255 -2.84 0.89 -24.41
N GLU A 256 -3.34 1.93 -25.10
CA GLU A 256 -2.79 2.38 -26.38
C GLU A 256 -1.34 2.87 -26.30
N HIS A 257 -0.91 3.37 -25.14
CA HIS A 257 0.46 3.85 -24.91
C HIS A 257 1.42 2.77 -24.40
N GLY A 258 0.95 1.53 -24.24
CA GLY A 258 1.76 0.40 -23.77
C GLY A 258 2.24 0.57 -22.32
N VAL A 259 1.46 1.25 -21.49
CA VAL A 259 1.83 1.55 -20.10
C VAL A 259 1.86 0.28 -19.26
N SER A 260 0.90 -0.62 -19.46
CA SER A 260 0.79 -1.87 -18.69
C SER A 260 2.02 -2.77 -18.90
N GLU A 261 2.57 -2.83 -20.12
CA GLU A 261 3.78 -3.58 -20.45
C GLU A 261 5.00 -3.00 -19.75
N ARG A 262 5.17 -1.66 -19.78
CA ARG A 262 6.29 -0.99 -19.08
C ARG A 262 6.23 -1.22 -17.57
N ILE A 263 5.03 -1.14 -16.98
CA ILE A 263 4.81 -1.45 -15.56
C ILE A 263 5.15 -2.91 -15.26
N ALA A 264 4.77 -3.85 -16.13
CA ALA A 264 5.08 -5.26 -15.95
C ALA A 264 6.59 -5.54 -15.98
N GLU A 265 7.34 -4.88 -16.88
CA GLU A 265 8.80 -4.95 -16.94
C GLU A 265 9.45 -4.41 -15.66
N MET A 266 9.01 -3.24 -15.18
CA MET A 266 9.48 -2.67 -13.91
C MET A 266 9.17 -3.60 -12.72
N ASN A 267 8.00 -4.21 -12.71
CA ASN A 267 7.59 -5.17 -11.67
C ASN A 267 8.47 -6.44 -11.69
N ALA A 268 8.81 -6.96 -12.87
CA ALA A 268 9.72 -8.10 -13.00
C ALA A 268 11.13 -7.76 -12.49
N SER A 269 11.64 -6.58 -12.84
CA SER A 269 12.93 -6.09 -12.32
C SER A 269 12.89 -5.94 -10.79
N ALA A 270 11.83 -5.34 -10.24
CA ALA A 270 11.65 -5.18 -8.80
C ALA A 270 11.59 -6.54 -8.06
N ALA A 271 10.97 -7.56 -8.66
CA ALA A 271 10.93 -8.90 -8.11
C ALA A 271 12.33 -9.53 -8.04
N SER A 272 13.11 -9.45 -9.13
CA SER A 272 14.50 -9.93 -9.13
C SER A 272 15.36 -9.21 -8.09
N ASN A 273 15.20 -7.88 -7.99
CA ASN A 273 15.93 -7.07 -7.01
C ASN A 273 15.57 -7.47 -5.57
N ARG A 274 14.29 -7.72 -5.28
CA ARG A 274 13.86 -8.21 -3.96
C ARG A 274 14.47 -9.56 -3.62
N GLU A 275 14.46 -10.52 -4.54
CA GLU A 275 15.05 -11.84 -4.29
C GLU A 275 16.55 -11.75 -3.99
N GLN A 276 17.28 -10.91 -4.72
CA GLN A 276 18.69 -10.66 -4.48
C GLN A 276 18.91 -10.02 -3.11
N ALA A 277 18.07 -9.05 -2.73
CA ALA A 277 18.12 -8.41 -1.43
C ALA A 277 17.82 -9.38 -0.29
N GLU A 278 16.79 -10.23 -0.40
CA GLU A 278 16.48 -11.26 0.58
C GLU A 278 17.67 -12.23 0.75
N ARG A 279 18.28 -12.70 -0.36
CA ARG A 279 19.46 -13.56 -0.31
C ARG A 279 20.66 -12.89 0.35
N ALA A 280 20.94 -11.63 0.00
CA ALA A 280 22.02 -10.86 0.61
C ALA A 280 21.78 -10.64 2.11
N LEU A 281 20.56 -10.26 2.50
CA LEU A 281 20.20 -10.06 3.90
C LEU A 281 20.32 -11.34 4.73
N LEU A 282 20.10 -12.52 4.14
CA LEU A 282 20.29 -13.82 4.81
C LEU A 282 21.76 -14.30 4.85
N GLY A 283 22.62 -13.81 3.95
CA GLY A 283 24.01 -14.24 3.81
C GLY A 283 25.06 -13.37 4.52
N LEU A 284 24.69 -12.17 4.98
CA LEU A 284 25.60 -11.24 5.67
C LEU A 284 25.88 -11.69 7.12
N PRO A 285 27.16 -11.68 7.58
CA PRO A 285 27.49 -11.88 8.99
C PRO A 285 26.80 -10.85 9.89
N GLU A 286 26.42 -11.22 11.12
CA GLU A 286 25.77 -10.32 12.10
C GLU A 286 26.56 -9.03 12.40
N SER A 287 27.88 -9.03 12.13
CA SER A 287 28.80 -7.94 12.41
C SER A 287 28.97 -6.90 11.30
N GLU A 288 28.47 -7.16 10.08
CA GLU A 288 28.55 -6.19 8.98
C GLU A 288 27.28 -5.34 8.91
N SER A 289 27.44 -4.01 9.04
CA SER A 289 26.37 -3.08 8.74
C SER A 289 26.04 -3.24 7.25
N ALA A 290 24.94 -3.92 6.98
CA ALA A 290 24.41 -4.05 5.63
C ALA A 290 24.33 -2.63 5.02
N GLY A 291 25.04 -2.41 3.91
CA GLY A 291 24.96 -1.17 3.15
C GLY A 291 23.60 -1.02 2.45
N SER A 292 23.60 -0.64 1.17
CA SER A 292 22.42 -0.35 0.32
C SER A 292 21.21 -1.31 0.39
N PHE A 293 21.36 -2.51 0.94
CA PHE A 293 20.28 -3.48 1.14
C PHE A 293 19.44 -3.25 2.42
N VAL A 294 19.95 -2.48 3.40
CA VAL A 294 19.15 -2.02 4.56
C VAL A 294 18.01 -1.13 4.08
N ASP A 295 18.23 -0.33 3.04
CA ASP A 295 17.21 0.53 2.44
C ASP A 295 16.04 -0.27 1.82
N LEU A 296 16.21 -1.57 1.54
CA LEU A 296 15.12 -2.45 1.05
C LEU A 296 14.36 -3.16 2.18
N PHE A 297 14.94 -3.22 3.37
CA PHE A 297 14.27 -3.71 4.59
C PHE A 297 13.64 -2.57 5.39
N TYR A 298 14.34 -1.43 5.50
CA TYR A 298 13.91 -0.19 6.12
C TYR A 298 13.77 0.87 5.03
N THR A 299 12.78 0.70 4.16
CA THR A 299 12.54 1.71 3.12
C THR A 299 12.23 3.07 3.77
N ARG A 300 12.74 4.18 3.20
CA ARG A 300 12.55 5.52 3.77
C ARG A 300 11.08 5.91 3.90
N GLU A 301 10.22 5.36 3.05
CA GLU A 301 8.77 5.56 3.12
C GLU A 301 8.07 4.74 4.23
N GLU A 302 8.69 3.65 4.72
CA GLU A 302 8.11 2.80 5.77
C GLU A 302 8.38 3.26 7.20
N GLY A 303 9.36 4.15 7.39
CA GLY A 303 9.52 4.87 8.66
C GLY A 303 8.24 5.58 9.11
N ASP A 304 7.35 5.87 8.14
CA ASP A 304 6.11 6.61 8.34
C ASP A 304 4.84 5.75 8.20
N GLU A 305 4.95 4.48 7.76
CA GLU A 305 3.81 3.55 7.60
C GLU A 305 3.61 2.63 8.83
N ILE A 306 4.63 2.49 9.68
CA ILE A 306 4.64 1.55 10.83
C ILE A 306 4.91 2.27 12.18
N TYR A 307 5.39 3.52 12.18
CA TYR A 307 5.71 4.28 13.40
C TYR A 307 4.98 5.61 13.46
#